data_AF-A0A2D0HL78-F1
#
_entry.id   AF-A0A2D0HL78-F1
#
_cell.length_a   1.000
_cell.length_b   1.000
_cell.length_c   1.000
_cell.angle_alpha   90.00
_cell.angle_beta   90.00
_cell.angle_gamma   90.00
#
_symmetry.space_group_name_H-M   'P 1'
#
loop_
_entity.id
_entity.type
_entity.pdbx_description
1 polymer ?
#
loop_
_entity_poly.entity_id
_entity_poly.type
_entity_poly.pdbx_seq_one_letter_code
_entity_poly.pdbx_strand_id
1 'polypeptide(L)'
;MHISERSRARGLVELLTQGNVDIRKGIDPKLLAEERQLQWRIDARDKQLSELLSKKESPVQLVATTKQQIEDLLKQQQDLKANIRANNFEYAALKYPQPFTLPQIQQQLDRDSLLLQYSLGKERSYLWVVTPNSLKSYELANSEKINKTATNLKQQLTRPHHY
;
A
#
# COMPACT_ATOMS: atom_id res chain seq x y z
N MET A 1 12.63 -3.92 -1.38
CA MET A 1 11.92 -2.62 -1.51
C MET A 1 10.47 -2.86 -1.97
N HIS A 2 9.61 -3.48 -1.15
CA HIS A 2 8.22 -3.81 -1.55
C HIS A 2 7.15 -3.18 -0.64
N ILE A 3 7.54 -2.26 0.25
CA ILE A 3 6.68 -1.73 1.32
C ILE A 3 6.00 -0.42 0.90
N SER A 4 6.55 0.34 -0.06
CA SER A 4 6.01 1.66 -0.44
C SER A 4 4.86 1.62 -1.45
N GLU A 5 4.70 0.54 -2.22
CA GLU A 5 3.60 0.41 -3.20
C GLU A 5 2.29 -0.02 -2.55
N ARG A 6 2.36 -0.80 -1.46
CA ARG A 6 1.18 -1.34 -0.76
C ARG A 6 0.43 -0.29 0.09
N SER A 7 1.04 0.86 0.34
CA SER A 7 0.47 1.95 1.15
C SER A 7 -0.40 2.90 0.33
N ARG A 8 -0.16 3.02 -0.98
CA ARG A 8 -0.80 4.05 -1.83
C ARG A 8 -2.10 3.58 -2.49
N ALA A 9 -2.29 2.27 -2.65
CA ALA A 9 -3.57 1.69 -3.07
C ALA A 9 -4.65 1.72 -1.98
N ARG A 10 -4.31 2.06 -0.72
CA ARG A 10 -5.28 2.10 0.39
C ARG A 10 -6.30 3.23 0.28
N GLY A 11 -5.95 4.38 -0.31
CA GLY A 11 -6.86 5.53 -0.36
C GLY A 11 -8.12 5.29 -1.20
N LEU A 12 -8.00 4.52 -2.29
CA LEU A 12 -9.15 4.17 -3.14
C LEU A 12 -9.96 3.01 -2.55
N VAL A 13 -9.29 2.09 -1.84
CA VAL A 13 -9.90 0.94 -1.17
C VAL A 13 -10.71 1.36 0.07
N GLU A 14 -10.21 2.31 0.86
CA GLU A 14 -10.89 2.78 2.09
C GLU A 14 -12.22 3.49 1.82
N LEU A 15 -12.38 4.12 0.65
CA LEU A 15 -13.65 4.74 0.23
C LEU A 15 -14.77 3.72 -0.08
N LEU A 16 -14.42 2.47 -0.35
CA LEU A 16 -15.39 1.40 -0.62
C LEU A 16 -15.75 0.57 0.64
N THR A 17 -15.05 0.77 1.76
CA THR A 17 -15.22 -0.05 2.98
C THR A 17 -16.19 0.55 3.99
N GLN A 18 -16.65 1.80 3.83
CA GLN A 18 -17.55 2.47 4.79
C GLN A 18 -18.97 1.88 4.86
N GLY A 19 -19.31 0.89 4.03
CA GLY A 19 -20.68 0.40 3.87
C GLY A 19 -21.13 -0.80 4.72
N ASN A 20 -20.27 -1.58 5.38
CA ASN A 20 -20.65 -2.97 5.69
C ASN A 20 -20.27 -3.48 7.09
N VAL A 21 -21.18 -3.26 8.04
CA VAL A 21 -21.06 -3.67 9.46
C VAL A 21 -21.39 -5.16 9.69
N ASP A 22 -21.88 -5.92 8.71
CA ASP A 22 -22.42 -7.29 8.93
C ASP A 22 -21.51 -8.48 8.51
N ILE A 23 -20.32 -8.25 7.94
CA ILE A 23 -19.62 -9.27 7.12
C ILE A 23 -18.63 -10.16 7.91
N ARG A 24 -18.69 -10.14 9.24
CA ARG A 24 -17.90 -11.07 10.09
C ARG A 24 -18.54 -12.45 10.24
N LYS A 25 -19.75 -12.65 9.72
CA LYS A 25 -20.46 -13.94 9.75
C LYS A 25 -19.99 -14.81 8.58
N GLY A 26 -19.23 -15.88 8.84
CA GLY A 26 -18.95 -16.93 7.85
C GLY A 26 -17.53 -17.51 7.84
N ILE A 27 -16.53 -16.84 8.41
CA ILE A 27 -15.15 -17.35 8.42
C ILE A 27 -14.91 -18.36 9.55
N ASP A 28 -14.15 -19.43 9.25
CA ASP A 28 -13.69 -20.38 10.26
C ASP A 28 -12.85 -19.64 11.34
N PRO A 29 -13.24 -19.69 12.62
CA PRO A 29 -12.50 -19.06 13.71
C PRO A 29 -11.04 -19.54 13.80
N LYS A 30 -10.73 -20.74 13.30
CA LYS A 30 -9.36 -21.26 13.22
C LYS A 30 -8.51 -20.46 12.21
N LEU A 31 -9.03 -20.16 11.03
CA LEU A 31 -8.33 -19.36 10.02
C LEU A 31 -8.04 -17.94 10.51
N LEU A 32 -8.99 -17.34 11.23
CA LEU A 32 -8.79 -16.05 11.88
C LEU A 32 -7.71 -16.09 12.98
N ALA A 33 -7.66 -17.17 13.76
CA ALA A 33 -6.65 -17.34 14.80
C ALA A 33 -5.26 -17.53 14.18
N GLU A 34 -5.16 -18.34 13.13
CA GLU A 34 -3.93 -18.58 12.39
C GLU A 34 -3.38 -17.29 11.76
N GLU A 35 -4.24 -16.48 11.15
CA GLU A 35 -3.85 -15.20 10.58
C GLU A 35 -3.30 -14.23 11.64
N ARG A 36 -3.99 -14.11 12.79
CA ARG A 36 -3.54 -13.27 13.90
C ARG A 36 -2.20 -13.75 14.45
N GLN A 37 -2.03 -15.06 14.64
CA GLN A 37 -0.79 -15.65 15.12
C GLN A 37 0.35 -15.36 14.15
N LEU A 38 0.10 -15.46 12.85
CA LEU A 38 1.11 -15.23 11.83
C LEU A 38 1.51 -13.75 11.77
N GLN A 39 0.55 -12.83 11.86
CA GLN A 39 0.84 -11.40 11.94
C GLN A 39 1.69 -11.07 13.17
N TRP A 40 1.34 -11.61 14.34
CA TRP A 40 2.12 -11.42 15.57
C TRP A 40 3.56 -11.92 15.43
N ARG A 41 3.77 -13.08 14.77
CA ARG A 41 5.12 -13.63 14.51
C ARG A 41 5.93 -12.72 13.58
N ILE A 42 5.30 -12.16 12.55
CA ILE A 42 5.95 -11.21 11.63
C ILE A 42 6.37 -9.95 12.40
N ASP A 43 5.45 -9.34 13.13
CA ASP A 43 5.70 -8.11 13.89
C ASP A 43 6.83 -8.31 14.92
N ALA A 44 6.86 -9.46 15.60
CA ALA A 44 7.92 -9.81 16.53
C ALA A 44 9.30 -9.92 15.84
N ARG A 45 9.36 -10.51 14.65
CA ARG A 45 10.62 -10.65 13.89
C ARG A 45 11.06 -9.35 13.25
N ASP A 46 10.14 -8.52 12.77
CA ASP A 46 10.44 -7.18 12.28
C ASP A 46 10.98 -6.29 13.39
N LYS A 47 10.41 -6.37 14.60
CA LYS A 47 10.94 -5.68 15.78
C LYS A 47 12.36 -6.15 16.09
N GLN A 48 12.59 -7.46 16.14
CA GLN A 48 13.92 -8.03 16.36
C GLN A 48 14.92 -7.56 15.28
N LEU A 49 14.52 -7.55 14.02
CA LEU A 49 15.36 -7.07 12.92
C LEU A 49 15.70 -5.58 13.09
N SER A 50 14.72 -4.74 13.44
CA SER A 50 14.93 -3.32 13.70
C SER A 50 15.91 -3.08 14.86
N GLU A 51 15.80 -3.85 15.94
CA GLU A 51 16.72 -3.79 17.08
C GLU A 51 18.14 -4.22 16.68
N LEU A 52 18.28 -5.29 15.89
CA LEU A 52 19.57 -5.73 15.37
C LEU A 52 20.21 -4.67 14.45
N LEU A 53 19.44 -4.07 13.54
CA LEU A 53 19.96 -3.04 12.63
C LEU A 53 20.31 -1.72 13.33
N SER A 54 19.74 -1.47 14.51
CA SER A 54 19.99 -0.27 15.31
C SER A 54 21.23 -0.37 16.21
N LYS A 55 21.76 -1.59 16.43
CA LYS A 55 23.01 -1.82 17.19
C LYS A 55 24.23 -1.54 16.31
N LYS A 56 25.26 -0.92 16.91
CA LYS A 56 26.55 -0.60 16.24
C LYS A 56 27.24 -1.85 15.67
N GLU A 57 27.13 -2.97 16.37
CA GLU A 57 27.67 -4.26 15.94
C GLU A 57 26.57 -5.32 16.13
N SER A 58 26.03 -5.79 15.01
CA SER A 58 25.13 -6.93 14.98
C SER A 58 25.72 -8.04 14.10
N PRO A 59 25.68 -9.31 14.55
CA PRO A 59 26.18 -10.40 13.74
C PRO A 59 25.45 -10.46 12.39
N VAL A 60 26.20 -10.35 11.28
CA VAL A 60 25.65 -10.36 9.92
C VAL A 60 24.80 -11.61 9.68
N GLN A 61 25.25 -12.75 10.21
CA GLN A 61 24.57 -14.04 10.10
C GLN A 61 23.20 -14.01 10.81
N LEU A 62 23.11 -13.39 11.99
CA LEU A 62 21.86 -13.27 12.74
C LEU A 62 20.85 -12.35 12.03
N VAL A 63 21.33 -11.26 11.41
CA VAL A 63 20.50 -10.38 10.57
C VAL A 63 19.97 -11.14 9.35
N ALA A 64 20.83 -11.90 8.67
CA ALA A 64 20.43 -12.70 7.51
C ALA A 64 19.39 -13.78 7.89
N THR A 65 19.61 -14.52 8.97
CA THR A 65 18.65 -15.52 9.46
C THR A 65 17.32 -14.88 9.86
N THR A 66 17.34 -13.71 10.51
CA THR A 66 16.10 -13.02 10.89
C THR A 66 15.32 -12.56 9.65
N LYS A 67 16.00 -12.06 8.61
CA LYS A 67 15.37 -11.73 7.32
C LYS A 67 14.75 -12.95 6.65
N GLN A 68 15.47 -14.08 6.60
CA GLN A 68 14.94 -15.32 6.02
C GLN A 68 13.67 -15.79 6.74
N GLN A 69 13.66 -15.73 8.07
CA GLN A 69 12.47 -16.09 8.85
C GLN A 69 11.27 -15.18 8.55
N ILE A 70 11.49 -13.89 8.33
CA ILE A 70 10.43 -12.96 7.92
C ILE A 70 9.89 -13.34 6.53
N GLU A 71 10.77 -13.65 5.57
CA GLU A 71 10.37 -14.09 4.24
C GLU A 71 9.53 -15.38 4.28
N ASP A 72 9.93 -16.36 5.08
CA ASP A 72 9.17 -17.60 5.26
C ASP A 72 7.78 -17.34 5.88
N LEU A 73 7.69 -16.44 6.87
CA LEU A 73 6.42 -16.03 7.49
C LEU A 73 5.52 -15.28 6.52
N LEU A 74 6.09 -14.42 5.66
CA LEU A 74 5.35 -13.72 4.61
C LEU A 74 4.80 -14.68 3.56
N LYS A 75 5.56 -15.72 3.21
CA LYS A 75 5.09 -16.79 2.32
C LYS A 75 3.93 -17.56 2.94
N GLN A 76 4.04 -17.97 4.20
CA GLN A 76 2.93 -18.59 4.94
C GLN A 76 1.68 -17.68 4.95
N GLN A 77 1.88 -16.36 5.03
CA GLN A 77 0.78 -15.40 5.07
C GLN A 77 0.09 -15.31 3.71
N GLN A 78 0.87 -15.38 2.63
CA GLN A 78 0.34 -15.40 1.27
C GLN A 78 -0.46 -16.68 1.00
N ASP A 79 0.04 -17.84 1.44
CA ASP A 79 -0.64 -19.12 1.29
C ASP A 79 -1.97 -19.15 2.07
N LEU A 80 -1.97 -18.65 3.32
CA LEU A 80 -3.17 -18.51 4.12
C LEU A 80 -4.20 -17.56 3.46
N LYS A 81 -3.75 -16.43 2.90
CA LYS A 81 -4.63 -15.52 2.14
C LYS A 81 -5.23 -16.19 0.91
N ALA A 82 -4.46 -17.01 0.20
CA ALA A 82 -4.95 -17.77 -0.95
C ALA A 82 -6.00 -18.81 -0.52
N ASN A 83 -5.78 -19.49 0.60
CA ASN A 83 -6.75 -20.43 1.18
C ASN A 83 -8.05 -19.73 1.63
N ILE A 84 -7.93 -18.61 2.36
CA ILE A 84 -9.10 -17.80 2.76
C ILE A 84 -9.88 -17.32 1.53
N ARG A 85 -9.19 -16.93 0.44
CA ARG A 85 -9.83 -16.55 -0.82
C ARG A 85 -10.60 -17.70 -1.48
N ALA A 86 -10.02 -18.90 -1.52
CA ALA A 86 -10.65 -20.06 -2.14
C ALA A 86 -11.91 -20.52 -1.39
N ASN A 87 -11.92 -20.36 -0.06
CA ASN A 87 -13.00 -20.88 0.79
C ASN A 87 -13.99 -19.81 1.27
N ASN A 88 -13.62 -18.53 1.26
CA ASN A 88 -14.43 -17.42 1.80
C ASN A 88 -14.27 -16.16 0.94
N PHE A 89 -14.80 -16.20 -0.29
CA PHE A 89 -14.64 -15.14 -1.29
C PHE A 89 -15.07 -13.75 -0.81
N GLU A 90 -16.25 -13.61 -0.19
CA GLU A 90 -16.77 -12.30 0.27
C GLU A 90 -15.89 -11.67 1.35
N TYR A 91 -15.44 -12.47 2.33
CA TYR A 91 -14.51 -12.00 3.36
C TYR A 91 -13.18 -11.55 2.75
N ALA A 92 -12.64 -12.33 1.80
CA ALA A 92 -11.36 -12.05 1.19
C ALA A 92 -11.40 -10.84 0.23
N ALA A 93 -12.52 -10.62 -0.45
CA ALA A 93 -12.74 -9.44 -1.30
C ALA A 93 -12.70 -8.14 -0.50
N LEU A 94 -13.19 -8.16 0.74
CA LEU A 94 -13.21 -6.99 1.62
C LEU A 94 -11.89 -6.78 2.36
N LYS A 95 -11.28 -7.86 2.86
CA LYS A 95 -10.06 -7.77 3.67
C LYS A 95 -8.78 -7.69 2.83
N TYR A 96 -8.76 -8.31 1.66
CA TYR A 96 -7.62 -8.30 0.74
C TYR A 96 -8.07 -7.94 -0.69
N PRO A 97 -8.65 -6.75 -0.89
CA PRO A 97 -9.10 -6.33 -2.20
C PRO A 97 -7.93 -6.44 -3.17
N GLN A 98 -8.17 -7.08 -4.32
CA GLN A 98 -7.15 -7.09 -5.35
C GLN A 98 -6.96 -5.65 -5.82
N PRO A 99 -5.70 -5.17 -5.93
CA PRO A 99 -5.47 -3.94 -6.65
C PRO A 99 -6.00 -4.13 -8.07
N PHE A 100 -6.83 -3.20 -8.53
CA PHE A 100 -7.29 -3.21 -9.92
C PHE A 100 -6.09 -3.27 -10.85
N THR A 101 -6.14 -4.18 -11.82
CA THR A 101 -5.18 -4.22 -12.92
C THR A 101 -5.32 -2.96 -13.77
N LEU A 102 -4.28 -2.56 -14.49
CA LEU A 102 -4.35 -1.39 -15.38
C LEU A 102 -5.54 -1.45 -16.34
N PRO A 103 -5.84 -2.58 -17.04
CA PRO A 103 -7.02 -2.66 -17.89
C PRO A 103 -8.35 -2.42 -17.14
N GLN A 104 -8.47 -2.90 -15.89
CA GLN A 104 -9.66 -2.67 -15.08
C GLN A 104 -9.80 -1.20 -14.66
N ILE A 105 -8.68 -0.53 -14.33
CA ILE A 105 -8.67 0.91 -14.06
C ILE A 105 -9.10 1.67 -15.32
N GLN A 106 -8.57 1.29 -16.49
CA GLN A 106 -8.89 1.92 -17.77
C GLN A 106 -10.36 1.73 -18.18
N GLN A 107 -10.97 0.58 -17.87
CA GLN A 107 -12.39 0.33 -18.11
C GLN A 107 -13.32 1.15 -17.22
N GLN A 108 -12.86 1.60 -16.05
CA GLN A 108 -13.62 2.44 -15.14
C GLN A 108 -13.52 3.93 -15.47
N LEU A 109 -12.61 4.32 -16.37
CA LEU A 109 -12.48 5.70 -16.82
C LEU A 109 -13.48 5.98 -17.94
N ASP A 110 -14.30 7.02 -17.75
CA ASP A 110 -15.08 7.62 -18.82
C ASP A 110 -14.17 8.15 -19.94
N ARG A 111 -14.71 8.27 -21.16
CA ARG A 111 -13.94 8.69 -22.35
C ARG A 111 -13.23 10.04 -22.19
N ASP A 112 -13.80 10.94 -21.38
CA ASP A 112 -13.28 12.29 -21.15
C ASP A 112 -12.59 12.44 -19.79
N SER A 113 -12.26 11.32 -19.14
CA SER A 113 -11.59 11.29 -17.83
C SER A 113 -10.17 10.75 -17.92
N LEU A 114 -9.31 11.23 -17.01
CA LEU A 114 -7.97 10.70 -16.83
C LEU A 114 -7.66 10.61 -15.33
N LEU A 115 -6.88 9.60 -14.96
CA LEU A 115 -6.40 9.41 -13.60
C LEU A 115 -4.95 9.90 -13.50
N LEU A 116 -4.70 10.80 -12.55
CA LEU A 116 -3.36 11.24 -12.17
C LEU A 116 -2.97 10.63 -10.84
N GLN A 117 -1.91 9.83 -10.83
CA GLN A 117 -1.33 9.29 -9.59
C GLN A 117 0.05 9.88 -9.36
N TYR A 118 0.21 10.56 -8.22
CA TYR A 118 1.50 11.12 -7.80
C TYR A 118 2.22 10.19 -6.82
N SER A 119 3.54 10.08 -6.99
CA SER A 119 4.48 9.49 -6.05
C SER A 119 5.53 10.52 -5.68
N LEU A 120 5.42 11.13 -4.51
CA LEU A 120 6.39 12.09 -4.02
C LEU A 120 7.51 11.36 -3.27
N GLY A 121 8.76 11.56 -3.70
CA GLY A 121 9.94 10.92 -3.12
C GLY A 121 11.03 11.92 -2.74
N LYS A 122 11.91 11.51 -1.82
CA LYS A 122 13.00 12.36 -1.30
C LYS A 122 14.03 12.75 -2.36
N GLU A 123 14.37 11.82 -3.26
CA GLU A 123 15.34 12.05 -4.33
C GLU A 123 14.64 12.48 -5.63
N ARG A 124 13.59 11.76 -6.01
CA ARG A 124 12.80 11.99 -7.23
C ARG A 124 11.33 11.71 -6.94
N SER A 125 10.46 12.39 -7.68
CA SER A 125 9.03 12.12 -7.66
C SER A 125 8.57 11.64 -9.04
N TYR A 126 7.39 11.03 -9.11
CA TYR A 126 6.82 10.50 -10.35
C TYR A 126 5.34 10.86 -10.45
N LEU A 127 4.89 11.07 -11.67
CA LEU A 127 3.48 11.18 -12.03
C LEU A 127 3.15 10.09 -13.05
N TRP A 128 2.09 9.34 -12.80
CA TRP A 128 1.46 8.49 -13.79
C TRP A 128 0.16 9.12 -14.27
N VAL A 129 -0.02 9.13 -15.58
CA VAL A 129 -1.22 9.57 -16.28
C VAL A 129 -1.84 8.34 -16.93
N VAL A 130 -3.04 7.96 -16.48
CA VAL A 130 -3.80 6.85 -17.04
C VAL A 130 -5.01 7.40 -17.78
N THR A 131 -5.16 6.99 -19.03
CA THR A 131 -6.36 7.21 -19.87
C THR A 131 -6.99 5.85 -20.17
N PRO A 132 -8.23 5.79 -20.71
CA PRO A 132 -8.87 4.52 -21.09
C PRO A 132 -8.04 3.62 -22.04
N ASN A 133 -7.03 4.18 -22.71
CA ASN A 133 -6.21 3.48 -23.71
C ASN A 133 -4.69 3.68 -23.55
N SER A 134 -4.22 4.43 -22.55
CA SER A 134 -2.78 4.65 -22.36
C SER A 134 -2.38 4.82 -20.90
N LEU A 135 -1.10 4.54 -20.63
CA LEU A 135 -0.41 4.87 -19.39
C LEU A 135 0.89 5.59 -19.76
N LYS A 136 1.11 6.78 -19.18
CA LYS A 136 2.36 7.54 -19.34
C LYS A 136 2.95 7.85 -17.97
N SER A 137 4.27 7.80 -17.86
CA SER A 137 5.01 8.16 -16.64
C SER A 137 5.91 9.37 -16.89
N TYR A 138 5.92 10.29 -15.94
CA TYR A 138 6.76 11.48 -15.94
C TYR A 138 7.58 11.53 -14.67
N GLU A 139 8.88 11.79 -14.82
CA GLU A 139 9.73 12.12 -13.68
C GLU A 139 9.50 13.59 -13.27
N LEU A 140 9.38 13.81 -11.97
CA LEU A 140 9.21 15.11 -11.37
C LEU A 140 10.33 15.40 -10.37
N ALA A 141 10.47 16.67 -10.00
CA ALA A 141 11.38 17.08 -8.95
C ALA A 141 11.10 16.38 -7.62
N ASN A 142 12.07 16.37 -6.71
CA ASN A 142 11.87 15.83 -5.36
C ASN A 142 10.71 16.50 -4.61
N SER A 143 10.22 15.80 -3.58
CA SER A 143 9.07 16.22 -2.79
C SER A 143 9.24 17.60 -2.14
N GLU A 144 10.45 17.97 -1.74
CA GLU A 144 10.73 19.26 -1.10
C GLU A 144 10.47 20.42 -2.07
N LYS A 145 11.00 20.33 -3.29
CA LYS A 145 10.79 21.35 -4.32
C LYS A 145 9.32 21.44 -4.74
N ILE A 146 8.64 20.31 -4.87
CA ILE A 146 7.20 20.28 -5.20
C ILE A 146 6.37 20.96 -4.09
N ASN A 147 6.60 20.61 -2.83
CA ASN A 147 5.86 21.17 -1.70
C ASN A 147 6.09 22.68 -1.55
N LYS A 148 7.31 23.15 -1.78
CA LYS A 148 7.62 24.59 -1.76
C LYS A 148 6.82 25.34 -2.83
N THR A 149 6.82 24.86 -4.06
CA THR A 149 6.06 25.47 -5.16
C THR A 149 4.56 25.45 -4.88
N ALA A 150 4.01 24.31 -4.40
CA ALA A 150 2.59 24.20 -4.08
C ALA A 150 2.17 25.14 -2.95
N THR A 151 3.01 25.28 -1.92
CA THR A 151 2.76 26.21 -0.80
C THR A 151 2.75 27.67 -1.28
N ASN A 152 3.72 28.05 -2.11
CA ASN A 152 3.79 29.39 -2.68
C ASN A 152 2.56 29.71 -3.53
N LEU A 153 2.13 28.77 -4.38
CA LEU A 153 0.92 28.93 -5.20
C LEU A 153 -0.32 29.08 -4.33
N LYS A 154 -0.49 28.22 -3.31
CA LYS A 154 -1.62 28.31 -2.37
C LYS A 154 -1.68 29.70 -1.74
N GLN A 155 -0.54 30.22 -1.26
CA GLN A 155 -0.47 31.55 -0.66
C GLN A 155 -0.85 32.66 -1.64
N GLN A 156 -0.49 32.56 -2.92
CA GLN A 156 -0.88 33.54 -3.95
C GLN A 156 -2.38 33.50 -4.23
N LEU A 157 -2.98 32.32 -4.25
CA LEU A 157 -4.42 32.16 -4.48
C LEU A 157 -5.28 32.57 -3.29
N THR A 158 -4.76 32.46 -2.06
CA THR A 158 -5.48 32.85 -0.84
C THR A 158 -5.20 34.30 -0.41
N ARG A 159 -4.44 35.08 -1.17
CA ARG A 159 -4.24 36.50 -0.88
C ARG A 159 -5.52 37.29 -1.20
N PRO A 160 -6.14 37.97 -0.22
CA PRO A 160 -7.30 38.81 -0.48
C PRO A 160 -6.91 39.91 -1.46
N HIS A 161 -7.69 40.06 -2.54
CA HIS A 161 -7.54 41.18 -3.45
C HIS A 161 -8.02 42.44 -2.72
N HIS A 162 -7.09 43.27 -2.27
CA HIS A 162 -7.41 44.64 -1.88
C HIS A 162 -7.61 45.45 -3.16
N TYR A 163 -8.86 45.76 -3.48
CA TYR A 163 -9.26 46.80 -4.42
C TYR A 163 -9.40 48.13 -3.69
#